data_AF-A0A7C1DV63-F1
#
_entry.id   AF-A0A7C1DV63-F1
#
_cell.length_a   1.000
_cell.length_b   1.000
_cell.length_c   1.000
_cell.angle_alpha   90.00
_cell.angle_beta   90.00
_cell.angle_gamma   90.00
#
_symmetry.space_group_name_H-M   'P 1'
#
loop_
_entity.id
_entity.type
_entity.pdbx_description
1 polymer ?
#
loop_
_entity_poly.entity_id
_entity_poly.type
_entity_poly.pdbx_seq_one_letter_code
_entity_poly.pdbx_strand_id
1 'polypeptide(L)'
;MEKAVIIIIVVFVAGLSAVGWLEMSKKRKIRKGVKLILRWFDFIVRYPDDYDIIKIRELGDKVDEYFAQSSIGATLMYFAPKLEKYIADRFGKEKGETDSEAFARLATWEGDTVKLEVYWTLIRGNFAEYIALKEKGEKPDFVTVSAPISILRRYWRI
;
A
#
# COMPACT_ATOMS: atom_id res chain seq x y z
N MET A 1 -50.97 -9.79 3.97
CA MET A 1 -49.57 -10.24 4.11
C MET A 1 -48.72 -9.97 2.86
N GLU A 2 -49.26 -10.05 1.63
CA GLU A 2 -48.49 -9.81 0.39
C GLU A 2 -47.80 -8.43 0.30
N LYS A 3 -48.48 -7.34 0.70
CA LYS A 3 -47.90 -5.98 0.62
C LYS A 3 -46.67 -5.77 1.52
N ALA A 4 -46.60 -6.46 2.66
CA ALA A 4 -45.47 -6.36 3.58
C ALA A 4 -44.23 -7.12 3.07
N VAL A 5 -44.44 -8.25 2.41
CA VAL A 5 -43.36 -9.06 1.82
C VAL A 5 -42.69 -8.31 0.65
N ILE A 6 -43.48 -7.63 -0.18
CA ILE A 6 -42.97 -6.84 -1.31
C ILE A 6 -42.09 -5.68 -0.83
N ILE A 7 -42.50 -4.98 0.24
CA ILE A 7 -41.72 -3.87 0.80
C ILE A 7 -40.38 -4.36 1.35
N ILE A 8 -40.35 -5.51 2.04
CA ILE A 8 -39.12 -6.10 2.58
C ILE A 8 -38.16 -6.49 1.43
N ILE A 9 -38.67 -7.09 0.35
CA ILE A 9 -37.86 -7.48 -0.81
C ILE A 9 -37.29 -6.23 -1.51
N VAL A 10 -38.09 -5.17 -1.69
CA VAL A 10 -37.63 -3.93 -2.34
C VAL A 10 -36.55 -3.23 -1.51
N VAL A 11 -36.70 -3.16 -0.18
CA VAL A 11 -35.69 -2.58 0.72
C VAL A 11 -34.41 -3.43 0.73
N PHE A 12 -34.53 -4.76 0.70
CA PHE A 12 -33.39 -5.67 0.66
C PHE A 12 -32.60 -5.56 -0.65
N VAL A 13 -33.30 -5.49 -1.79
CA VAL A 13 -32.68 -5.32 -3.12
C VAL A 13 -32.07 -3.92 -3.26
N ALA A 14 -32.72 -2.87 -2.76
CA ALA A 14 -32.16 -1.52 -2.75
C ALA A 14 -30.92 -1.41 -1.84
N GLY A 15 -30.95 -2.06 -0.68
CA GLY A 15 -29.82 -2.16 0.24
C GLY A 15 -28.62 -2.89 -0.37
N LEU A 16 -28.84 -4.05 -1.00
CA LEU A 16 -27.78 -4.80 -1.70
C LEU A 16 -27.20 -4.02 -2.88
N SER A 17 -28.05 -3.30 -3.61
CA SER A 17 -27.62 -2.43 -4.72
C SER A 17 -26.78 -1.25 -4.23
N ALA A 18 -27.16 -0.64 -3.11
CA ALA A 18 -26.42 0.44 -2.47
C ALA A 18 -25.07 -0.04 -1.91
N VAL A 19 -25.04 -1.24 -1.29
CA VAL A 19 -23.80 -1.88 -0.82
C VAL A 19 -22.86 -2.17 -1.99
N GLY A 20 -23.37 -2.74 -3.09
CA GLY A 20 -22.58 -2.99 -4.30
C GLY A 20 -22.03 -1.71 -4.94
N TRP A 21 -22.80 -0.62 -4.97
CA TRP A 21 -22.34 0.69 -5.44
C TRP A 21 -21.27 1.30 -4.53
N LEU A 22 -21.42 1.19 -3.21
CA LEU A 22 -20.43 1.62 -2.24
C LEU A 22 -19.12 0.83 -2.39
N GLU A 23 -19.20 -0.47 -2.64
CA GLU A 23 -18.05 -1.34 -2.84
C GLU A 23 -17.32 -1.03 -4.16
N MET A 24 -18.06 -0.79 -5.25
CA MET A 24 -17.50 -0.36 -6.54
C MET A 24 -16.83 1.02 -6.44
N SER A 25 -17.45 1.96 -5.74
CA SER A 25 -16.91 3.29 -5.44
C SER A 25 -15.59 3.20 -4.67
N LYS A 26 -15.55 2.39 -3.60
CA LYS A 26 -14.34 2.12 -2.81
C LYS A 26 -13.23 1.50 -3.67
N LYS A 27 -13.52 0.46 -4.46
CA LYS A 27 -12.54 -0.17 -5.38
C LYS A 27 -11.97 0.83 -6.39
N ARG A 28 -12.80 1.72 -6.94
CA ARG A 28 -12.37 2.75 -7.89
C ARG A 28 -11.45 3.78 -7.23
N LYS A 29 -11.74 4.17 -5.98
CA LYS A 29 -10.87 5.02 -5.17
C LYS A 29 -9.53 4.34 -4.88
N ILE A 30 -9.53 3.14 -4.32
CA ILE A 30 -8.28 2.42 -4.00
C ILE A 30 -7.39 2.27 -5.25
N ARG A 31 -7.97 1.93 -6.41
CA ARG A 31 -7.22 1.84 -7.68
C ARG A 31 -6.58 3.17 -8.08
N LYS A 32 -7.18 4.32 -7.77
CA LYS A 32 -6.57 5.64 -7.99
C LYS A 32 -5.39 5.86 -7.04
N GLY A 33 -5.53 5.55 -5.76
CA GLY A 33 -4.43 5.66 -4.79
C GLY A 33 -3.21 4.83 -5.18
N VAL A 34 -3.44 3.57 -5.58
CA VAL A 34 -2.38 2.69 -6.09
C VAL A 34 -1.73 3.27 -7.35
N LYS A 35 -2.51 3.80 -8.30
CA LYS A 35 -1.96 4.48 -9.48
C LYS A 35 -1.11 5.70 -9.13
N LEU A 36 -1.48 6.45 -8.09
CA LEU A 36 -0.69 7.60 -7.62
C LEU A 36 0.65 7.14 -7.05
N ILE A 37 0.67 6.10 -6.21
CA ILE A 37 1.92 5.49 -5.71
C ILE A 37 2.81 5.03 -6.88
N LEU A 38 2.24 4.30 -7.84
CA LEU A 38 3.02 3.79 -8.98
C LEU A 38 3.58 4.93 -9.84
N ARG A 39 2.79 5.99 -10.09
CA ARG A 39 3.25 7.18 -10.81
C ARG A 39 4.35 7.92 -10.07
N TRP A 40 4.24 8.03 -8.76
CA TRP A 40 5.27 8.62 -7.90
C TRP A 40 6.58 7.85 -8.03
N PHE A 41 6.54 6.52 -7.93
CA PHE A 41 7.73 5.68 -8.10
C PHE A 41 8.33 5.74 -9.51
N ASP A 42 7.50 5.64 -10.55
CA ASP A 42 7.97 5.71 -11.95
C ASP A 42 8.62 7.07 -12.27
N PHE A 43 8.09 8.16 -11.69
CA PHE A 43 8.67 9.49 -11.83
C PHE A 43 10.07 9.55 -11.22
N ILE A 44 10.22 9.06 -9.98
CA ILE A 44 11.52 9.00 -9.29
C ILE A 44 12.56 8.20 -10.10
N VAL A 45 12.17 7.01 -10.59
CA VAL A 45 13.09 6.14 -11.33
C VAL A 45 13.50 6.75 -12.68
N ARG A 46 12.60 7.50 -13.32
CA ARG A 46 12.87 8.14 -14.62
C ARG A 46 13.77 9.37 -14.51
N TYR A 47 13.78 10.01 -13.35
CA TYR A 47 14.50 11.24 -13.08
C TYR A 47 15.39 11.09 -11.83
N PRO A 48 16.33 10.12 -11.84
CA PRO A 48 17.10 9.75 -10.66
C PRO A 48 18.24 10.71 -10.32
N ASP A 49 18.41 11.81 -11.08
CA ASP A 49 19.41 12.87 -10.83
C ASP A 49 18.76 14.27 -10.82
N ASP A 50 17.55 14.41 -11.36
CA ASP A 50 16.75 15.65 -11.37
C ASP A 50 15.89 15.76 -10.09
N TYR A 51 16.47 15.45 -8.92
CA TYR A 51 15.75 15.45 -7.64
C TYR A 51 15.24 16.83 -7.26
N ASP A 52 14.12 17.24 -7.83
CA ASP A 52 13.24 18.17 -7.16
C ASP A 52 12.58 17.41 -6.00
N ILE A 53 13.34 17.29 -4.91
CA ILE A 53 12.93 16.64 -3.66
C ILE A 53 11.60 17.24 -3.18
N ILE A 54 11.38 18.54 -3.44
CA ILE A 54 10.13 19.23 -3.11
C ILE A 54 8.99 18.62 -3.92
N LYS A 55 9.13 18.49 -5.24
CA LYS A 55 8.11 17.86 -6.10
C LYS A 55 7.84 16.39 -5.77
N ILE A 56 8.88 15.64 -5.38
CA ILE A 56 8.74 14.25 -4.94
C ILE A 56 7.98 14.16 -3.60
N ARG A 57 8.28 15.05 -2.66
CA ARG A 57 7.56 15.17 -1.38
C ARG A 57 6.11 15.59 -1.60
N GLU A 58 5.84 16.59 -2.43
CA GLU A 58 4.48 17.02 -2.78
C GLU A 58 3.62 15.89 -3.34
N LEU A 59 4.19 15.04 -4.20
CA LEU A 59 3.48 13.88 -4.73
C LEU A 59 3.26 12.81 -3.64
N GLY A 60 4.20 12.64 -2.71
CA GLY A 60 4.04 11.79 -1.53
C GLY A 60 2.94 12.28 -0.58
N ASP A 61 2.89 13.59 -0.33
CA ASP A 61 1.88 14.23 0.53
C ASP A 61 0.48 14.09 -0.07
N LYS A 62 0.35 14.13 -1.40
CA LYS A 62 -0.93 13.82 -2.09
C LYS A 62 -1.37 12.37 -1.88
N VAL A 63 -0.43 11.43 -1.73
CA VAL A 63 -0.76 10.04 -1.41
C VAL A 63 -1.15 9.89 0.06
N ASP A 64 -0.49 10.61 0.97
CA ASP A 64 -0.87 10.68 2.39
C ASP A 64 -2.27 11.26 2.58
N GLU A 65 -2.56 12.41 1.97
CA GLU A 65 -3.89 13.03 1.98
C GLU A 65 -4.96 12.07 1.44
N TYR A 66 -4.60 11.31 0.41
CA TYR A 66 -5.47 10.29 -0.17
C TYR A 66 -5.78 9.14 0.80
N PHE A 67 -4.81 8.72 1.62
CA PHE A 67 -4.99 7.64 2.58
C PHE A 67 -5.60 8.07 3.91
N ALA A 68 -5.40 9.32 4.32
CA ALA A 68 -6.05 9.91 5.50
C ALA A 68 -7.59 9.91 5.38
N GLN A 69 -8.13 9.80 4.16
CA GLN A 69 -9.54 9.50 3.93
C GLN A 69 -9.83 8.03 4.32
N SER A 70 -10.10 7.85 5.61
CA SER A 70 -10.21 6.66 6.50
C SER A 70 -10.77 5.32 5.99
N SER A 71 -11.18 5.18 4.73
CA SER A 71 -11.65 3.91 4.15
C SER A 71 -10.66 3.22 3.21
N ILE A 72 -9.62 3.92 2.74
CA ILE A 72 -8.67 3.37 1.75
C ILE A 72 -7.51 2.65 2.44
N GLY A 73 -6.92 3.28 3.47
CA GLY A 73 -5.77 2.74 4.21
C GLY A 73 -6.03 1.38 4.86
N ALA A 74 -7.28 1.11 5.27
CA ALA A 74 -7.72 -0.13 5.89
C ALA A 74 -7.80 -1.35 4.93
N THR A 75 -7.54 -1.18 3.63
CA THR A 75 -7.65 -2.26 2.66
C THR A 75 -6.49 -3.26 2.80
N LEU A 76 -6.81 -4.53 2.99
CA LEU A 76 -5.82 -5.62 3.04
C LEU A 76 -5.35 -6.03 1.63
N MET A 77 -4.06 -6.34 1.51
CA MET A 77 -3.38 -6.81 0.31
C MET A 77 -2.46 -7.98 0.66
N TYR A 78 -2.15 -8.86 -0.30
CA TYR A 78 -1.30 -10.02 -0.05
C TYR A 78 0.18 -9.64 0.11
N PHE A 79 0.91 -10.44 0.91
CA PHE A 79 2.34 -10.34 1.08
C PHE A 79 3.16 -11.02 0.01
N ALA A 80 4.28 -10.44 -0.41
CA ALA A 80 5.32 -11.25 -1.04
C ALA A 80 6.26 -11.81 0.04
N PRO A 81 6.66 -13.10 -0.05
CA PRO A 81 7.69 -13.69 0.83
C PRO A 81 9.01 -12.92 0.84
N LYS A 82 9.35 -12.22 -0.27
CA LYS A 82 10.53 -11.35 -0.35
C LYS A 82 10.43 -10.12 0.55
N LEU A 83 9.22 -9.65 0.88
CA LEU A 83 8.99 -8.51 1.75
C LEU A 83 9.07 -8.91 3.23
N GLU A 84 8.62 -10.12 3.58
CA GLU A 84 8.75 -10.69 4.92
C GLU A 84 10.21 -10.84 5.32
N LYS A 85 10.99 -11.52 4.46
CA LYS A 85 12.43 -11.64 4.63
C LYS A 85 13.12 -10.27 4.73
N TYR A 86 12.73 -9.31 3.90
CA TYR A 86 13.28 -7.95 3.95
C TYR A 86 13.03 -7.28 5.31
N ILE A 87 11.79 -7.36 5.83
CA ILE A 87 11.44 -6.78 7.14
C ILE A 87 12.20 -7.49 8.26
N ALA A 88 12.28 -8.82 8.23
CA ALA A 88 13.03 -9.61 9.19
C ALA A 88 14.53 -9.29 9.18
N ASP A 89 15.14 -9.22 7.99
CA ASP A 89 16.56 -8.90 7.82
C ASP A 89 16.88 -7.46 8.24
N ARG A 90 15.93 -6.52 8.04
CA ARG A 90 16.14 -5.09 8.29
C ARG A 90 15.89 -4.65 9.72
N PHE A 91 14.80 -5.14 10.33
CA PHE A 91 14.41 -4.75 11.68
C PHE A 91 14.82 -5.78 12.75
N GLY A 92 15.42 -6.89 12.31
CA GLY A 92 16.07 -7.87 13.17
C GLY A 92 15.17 -9.04 13.58
N LYS A 93 15.78 -10.22 13.56
CA LYS A 93 15.21 -11.48 14.06
C LYS A 93 15.66 -11.72 15.49
N GLU A 94 14.75 -12.23 16.31
CA GLU A 94 15.10 -12.83 17.59
C GLU A 94 15.78 -14.20 17.37
N LYS A 95 16.52 -14.67 18.37
CA LYS A 95 17.33 -15.89 18.23
C LYS A 95 16.41 -17.10 18.08
N GLY A 96 16.52 -17.79 16.94
CA GLY A 96 15.71 -18.97 16.61
C GLY A 96 14.42 -18.64 15.86
N GLU A 97 14.15 -17.36 15.61
CA GLU A 97 12.98 -16.88 14.89
C GLU A 97 13.16 -17.04 13.37
N THR A 98 12.12 -17.54 12.68
CA THR A 98 12.04 -17.57 11.22
C THR A 98 11.70 -16.20 10.65
N ASP A 99 11.93 -15.97 9.34
CA ASP A 99 11.57 -14.71 8.67
C ASP A 99 10.06 -14.38 8.85
N SER A 100 9.19 -15.40 8.82
CA SER A 100 7.74 -15.23 9.05
C SER A 100 7.40 -14.82 10.48
N GLU A 101 8.05 -15.44 11.49
CA GLU A 101 7.78 -15.12 12.90
C GLU A 101 8.27 -13.72 13.24
N ALA A 102 9.48 -13.35 12.77
CA ALA A 102 10.04 -12.03 12.94
C ALA A 102 9.18 -10.97 12.27
N PHE A 103 8.73 -11.26 11.06
CA PHE A 103 7.81 -10.42 10.34
C PHE A 103 6.50 -10.21 11.13
N ALA A 104 5.84 -11.27 11.60
CA ALA A 104 4.58 -11.17 12.34
C ALA A 104 4.70 -10.33 13.63
N ARG A 105 5.81 -10.49 14.36
CA ARG A 105 6.12 -9.74 15.58
C ARG A 105 6.41 -8.27 15.31
N LEU A 106 7.37 -7.99 14.42
CA LEU A 106 7.87 -6.63 14.15
C LEU A 106 6.80 -5.70 13.64
N ALA A 107 5.81 -6.29 13.00
CA ALA A 107 4.94 -5.54 12.18
C ALA A 107 3.60 -5.30 12.95
N THR A 108 3.14 -6.18 13.87
CA THR A 108 1.73 -6.28 14.37
C THR A 108 0.65 -6.60 13.32
N TRP A 109 0.61 -7.83 12.75
CA TRP A 109 -0.17 -8.18 11.53
C TRP A 109 -0.88 -9.52 11.73
N GLU A 110 -2.11 -9.65 11.24
CA GLU A 110 -2.86 -10.91 11.23
C GLU A 110 -2.76 -11.57 9.84
N GLY A 111 -1.91 -12.59 9.69
CA GLY A 111 -1.84 -13.49 8.51
C GLY A 111 -1.09 -12.95 7.28
N ASP A 112 -1.31 -13.59 6.11
CA ASP A 112 -0.61 -13.30 4.83
C ASP A 112 -1.02 -11.97 4.16
N THR A 113 -1.61 -11.04 4.91
CA THR A 113 -2.17 -9.81 4.37
C THR A 113 -1.78 -8.56 5.15
N VAL A 114 -1.87 -7.42 4.48
CA VAL A 114 -1.37 -6.14 4.95
C VAL A 114 -2.22 -4.98 4.51
N LYS A 115 -2.42 -4.02 5.40
CA LYS A 115 -3.08 -2.76 5.10
C LYS A 115 -2.27 -1.92 4.10
N LEU A 116 -2.95 -1.38 3.08
CA LEU A 116 -2.35 -0.52 2.05
C LEU A 116 -1.57 0.67 2.64
N GLU A 117 -2.03 1.25 3.74
CA GLU A 117 -1.32 2.33 4.44
C GLU A 117 0.07 1.90 4.94
N VAL A 118 0.20 0.66 5.41
CA VAL A 118 1.46 0.12 5.92
C VAL A 118 2.43 -0.15 4.77
N TYR A 119 1.92 -0.67 3.65
CA TYR A 119 2.70 -0.79 2.42
C TYR A 119 3.28 0.55 1.97
N TRP A 120 2.47 1.61 2.04
CA TRP A 120 2.91 2.95 1.69
C TRP A 120 3.97 3.51 2.65
N THR A 121 3.79 3.30 3.95
CA THR A 121 4.80 3.66 4.97
C THR A 121 6.15 3.00 4.68
N LEU A 122 6.16 1.71 4.32
CA LEU A 122 7.38 0.99 3.94
C LEU A 122 8.04 1.59 2.69
N ILE A 123 7.25 1.88 1.65
CA ILE A 123 7.74 2.51 0.41
C ILE A 123 8.39 3.87 0.72
N ARG A 124 7.73 4.70 1.54
CA ARG A 124 8.27 6.01 1.92
C ARG A 124 9.54 5.91 2.75
N GLY A 125 9.58 5.01 3.73
CA GLY A 125 10.75 4.80 4.57
C GLY A 125 11.97 4.37 3.76
N ASN A 126 11.80 3.39 2.86
CA ASN A 126 12.87 2.93 1.97
C ASN A 126 13.35 4.05 1.03
N PHE A 127 12.44 4.89 0.55
CA PHE A 127 12.82 6.01 -0.30
C PHE A 127 13.53 7.13 0.46
N ALA A 128 13.12 7.44 1.69
CA ALA A 128 13.80 8.41 2.54
C ALA A 128 15.25 7.99 2.84
N GLU A 129 15.49 6.70 3.08
CA GLU A 129 16.85 6.18 3.22
C GLU A 129 17.64 6.27 1.92
N TYR A 130 17.05 5.90 0.79
CA TYR A 130 17.69 6.04 -0.52
C TYR A 130 18.18 7.49 -0.74
N ILE A 131 17.35 8.49 -0.40
CA ILE A 131 17.74 9.91 -0.46
C ILE A 131 18.87 10.21 0.53
N ALA A 132 18.78 9.75 1.77
CA ALA A 132 19.84 9.99 2.77
C ALA A 132 21.19 9.40 2.37
N LEU A 133 21.22 8.23 1.70
CA LEU A 133 22.43 7.63 1.16
C LEU A 133 22.97 8.42 -0.03
N LYS A 134 22.10 8.88 -0.94
CA LYS A 134 22.47 9.79 -2.05
C LYS A 134 23.08 11.09 -1.53
N GLU A 135 22.49 11.71 -0.50
CA GLU A 135 23.00 12.95 0.12
C GLU A 135 24.39 12.77 0.75
N LYS A 136 24.73 11.55 1.18
CA LYS A 136 26.08 11.17 1.64
C LYS A 136 27.07 10.88 0.51
N GLY A 137 26.65 10.99 -0.75
CA GLY A 137 27.47 10.71 -1.93
C GLY A 137 27.54 9.24 -2.32
N GLU A 138 26.72 8.39 -1.71
CA GLU A 138 26.64 6.96 -2.07
C GLU A 138 25.80 6.75 -3.34
N LYS A 139 25.90 5.56 -3.93
CA LYS A 139 25.11 5.14 -5.10
C LYS A 139 24.16 4.00 -4.73
N PRO A 140 23.12 4.27 -3.91
CA PRO A 140 22.11 3.27 -3.58
C PRO A 140 21.31 2.87 -4.83
N ASP A 141 20.77 1.66 -4.83
CA ASP A 141 19.84 1.17 -5.86
C ASP A 141 18.38 1.20 -5.36
N PHE A 142 17.43 1.02 -6.27
CA PHE A 142 16.00 0.99 -5.94
C PHE A 142 15.48 -0.40 -5.55
N VAL A 143 16.34 -1.39 -5.35
CA VAL A 143 15.91 -2.79 -5.20
C VAL A 143 14.95 -2.93 -4.01
N THR A 144 15.24 -2.26 -2.90
CA THR A 144 14.44 -2.30 -1.67
C THR A 144 13.08 -1.61 -1.81
N VAL A 145 12.97 -0.56 -2.64
CA VAL A 145 11.71 0.13 -2.94
C VAL A 145 10.89 -0.63 -4.00
N SER A 146 11.56 -1.35 -4.90
CA SER A 146 10.94 -2.03 -6.05
C SER A 146 10.07 -3.24 -5.68
N ALA A 147 10.38 -3.93 -4.58
CA ALA A 147 9.64 -5.11 -4.13
C ALA A 147 8.20 -4.79 -3.72
N PRO A 148 7.93 -3.80 -2.82
CA PRO A 148 6.56 -3.36 -2.54
C PRO A 148 5.81 -2.88 -3.79
N ILE A 149 6.48 -2.15 -4.69
CA ILE A 149 5.88 -1.63 -5.92
C ILE A 149 5.45 -2.77 -6.87
N SER A 150 6.26 -3.80 -7.00
CA SER A 150 5.96 -4.97 -7.85
C SER A 150 4.69 -5.70 -7.39
N ILE A 151 4.46 -5.75 -6.09
CA ILE A 151 3.25 -6.35 -5.50
C ILE A 151 2.02 -5.51 -5.81
N LEU A 152 2.13 -4.18 -5.66
CA LEU A 152 1.04 -3.26 -6.01
C LEU A 152 0.62 -3.43 -7.49
N ARG A 153 1.58 -3.51 -8.42
CA ARG A 153 1.31 -3.76 -9.85
C ARG A 153 0.60 -5.10 -10.07
N ARG A 154 1.10 -6.17 -9.45
CA ARG A 154 0.55 -7.54 -9.60
C ARG A 154 -0.86 -7.66 -9.01
N TYR A 155 -1.07 -7.18 -7.79
CA TYR A 155 -2.35 -7.32 -7.07
C TYR A 155 -3.46 -6.49 -7.71
N TRP A 156 -3.15 -5.26 -8.13
CA TRP A 156 -4.15 -4.35 -8.73
C TRP A 156 -4.27 -4.46 -10.25
N ARG A 157 -3.47 -5.33 -10.87
CA ARG A 157 -3.39 -5.54 -12.33
C ARG A 157 -3.17 -4.21 -13.07
N ILE A 158 -2.08 -3.53 -12.73
CA ILE A 158 -1.67 -2.23 -13.29
C ILE A 158 -0.25 -2.32 -13.84
#